data_AF-A0A962SQA7-F1
#
_entry.id   AF-A0A962SQA7-F1
#
_cell.length_a   1.000
_cell.length_b   1.000
_cell.length_c   1.000
_cell.angle_alpha   90.00
_cell.angle_beta   90.00
_cell.angle_gamma   90.00
#
_symmetry.space_group_name_H-M   'P 1'
#
loop_
_entity.id
_entity.type
_entity.pdbx_description
1 polymer ?
#
loop_
_entity_poly.entity_id
_entity_poly.type
_entity_poly.pdbx_seq_one_letter_code
_entity_poly.pdbx_strand_id
1 'polypeptide(L)'
;KEFLWDPRVVEMPRPLWWLLLNLVILNTRPRRSAAAYEKIWSDAGSPLLAVSKDQAEALQSMLNAELRQPVTVALAMRYGNPSIPSGLDDLRRAGSRRILVLPLYPQYSATTTASTFDAVSMELRRWRWLPELRFVNHYHDDPGYIAALAQSVRKYWDANGKPEKLLMSFHGIPRDYFIAGDPY
;
A
#
# COMPACT_ATOMS: atom_id res chain seq x y z
N LYS A 1 15.99 -0.16 2.35
CA LYS A 1 16.57 1.21 2.44
C LYS A 1 15.56 2.26 2.02
N GLU A 2 14.89 2.10 0.88
CA GLU A 2 13.87 3.03 0.37
C GLU A 2 12.80 3.40 1.41
N PHE A 3 12.12 2.41 2.00
CA PHE A 3 11.13 2.62 3.08
C PHE A 3 11.65 3.53 4.20
N LEU A 4 12.85 3.25 4.70
CA LEU A 4 13.43 4.00 5.82
C LEU A 4 13.91 5.39 5.43
N TRP A 5 14.23 5.62 4.17
CA TRP A 5 14.70 6.91 3.69
C TRP A 5 13.56 7.88 3.37
N ASP A 6 12.34 7.36 3.25
CA ASP A 6 11.16 8.14 2.94
C ASP A 6 10.89 9.19 4.05
N PRO A 7 10.81 10.49 3.69
CA PRO A 7 10.53 11.55 4.66
C PRO A 7 9.14 11.47 5.27
N ARG A 8 8.18 10.80 4.60
CA ARG A 8 6.84 10.55 5.18
C ARG A 8 6.85 9.48 6.24
N VAL A 9 7.78 8.52 6.18
CA VAL A 9 7.86 7.40 7.13
C VAL A 9 8.66 7.82 8.37
N VAL A 10 9.75 8.56 8.15
CA VAL A 10 10.60 9.07 9.23
C VAL A 10 10.72 10.58 9.08
N GLU A 11 10.14 11.35 9.98
CA GLU A 11 10.14 12.83 9.93
C GLU A 11 11.33 13.46 10.69
N MET A 12 12.52 12.83 10.62
CA MET A 12 13.74 13.38 11.22
C MET A 12 14.55 14.26 10.24
N PRO A 13 15.33 15.24 10.71
CA PRO A 13 16.29 15.95 9.85
C PRO A 13 17.19 14.99 9.07
N ARG A 14 17.26 15.14 7.74
CA ARG A 14 17.90 14.17 6.83
C ARG A 14 19.38 13.88 7.15
N PRO A 15 20.23 14.85 7.52
CA PRO A 15 21.62 14.56 7.87
C PRO A 15 21.73 13.66 9.12
N LEU A 16 20.94 13.95 10.16
CA LEU A 16 20.93 13.17 11.39
C LEU A 16 20.39 11.75 11.14
N TRP A 17 19.29 11.65 10.38
CA TRP A 17 18.73 10.36 10.02
C TRP A 17 19.66 9.54 9.14
N TRP A 18 20.39 10.17 8.22
CA TRP A 18 21.37 9.50 7.38
C TRP A 18 22.47 8.83 8.21
N LEU A 19 22.98 9.52 9.23
CA LEU A 19 23.98 8.95 10.15
C LEU A 19 23.42 7.73 10.87
N LEU A 20 22.25 7.85 11.48
CA LEU A 20 21.61 6.74 12.20
C LEU A 20 21.28 5.57 11.27
N LEU A 21 20.72 5.85 10.10
CA LEU A 21 20.29 4.84 9.15
C LEU A 21 21.45 4.02 8.63
N ASN A 22 22.53 4.67 8.15
CA ASN A 22 23.63 3.97 7.48
C ASN A 22 24.64 3.39 8.48
N LEU A 23 24.84 3.99 9.65
CA LEU A 23 25.84 3.52 10.62
C LEU A 23 25.29 2.48 11.60
N VAL A 24 24.00 2.56 11.96
CA VAL A 24 23.41 1.69 12.99
C VAL A 24 22.33 0.78 12.42
N ILE A 25 21.31 1.34 11.77
CA ILE A 25 20.07 0.62 11.45
C ILE A 25 20.29 -0.38 10.31
N LEU A 26 20.91 0.03 9.19
CA LEU A 26 21.14 -0.86 8.05
C LEU A 26 22.16 -1.96 8.34
N ASN A 27 23.01 -1.80 9.37
CA ASN A 27 23.96 -2.84 9.78
C ASN A 27 23.33 -3.94 10.63
N THR A 28 22.20 -3.65 11.30
CA THR A 28 21.60 -4.54 12.31
C THR A 28 20.23 -5.08 11.90
N ARG A 29 19.39 -4.24 11.28
CA ARG A 29 17.98 -4.54 10.98
C ARG A 29 17.75 -5.55 9.84
N PRO A 30 18.52 -5.57 8.74
CA PRO A 30 18.23 -6.47 7.61
C PRO A 30 18.23 -7.95 8.02
N ARG A 31 19.19 -8.37 8.84
CA ARG A 31 19.28 -9.76 9.33
C ARG A 31 18.05 -10.17 10.13
N ARG A 32 17.58 -9.30 11.04
CA ARG A 32 16.39 -9.56 11.87
C ARG A 32 15.11 -9.62 11.03
N SER A 33 15.00 -8.75 10.02
CA SER A 33 13.81 -8.68 9.17
C SER A 33 13.76 -9.87 8.21
N ALA A 34 14.88 -10.24 7.59
CA ALA A 34 14.98 -11.39 6.70
C ALA A 34 14.55 -12.70 7.38
N ALA A 35 15.03 -12.96 8.60
CA ALA A 35 14.64 -14.14 9.37
C ALA A 35 13.15 -14.20 9.73
N ALA A 36 12.46 -13.04 9.80
CA ALA A 36 11.01 -13.00 9.98
C ALA A 36 10.28 -13.24 8.65
N TYR A 37 10.78 -12.67 7.55
CA TYR A 37 10.20 -12.86 6.21
C TYR A 37 10.35 -14.29 5.68
N GLU A 38 11.48 -14.95 5.94
CA GLU A 38 11.73 -16.36 5.55
C GLU A 38 10.66 -17.31 6.11
N LYS A 39 10.09 -17.02 7.28
CA LYS A 39 9.05 -17.87 7.90
C LYS A 39 7.71 -17.85 7.18
N ILE A 40 7.48 -16.85 6.33
CA ILE A 40 6.18 -16.62 5.69
C ILE A 40 6.27 -16.51 4.16
N TRP A 41 7.47 -16.62 3.58
CA TRP A 41 7.64 -16.63 2.14
C TRP A 41 7.33 -18.01 1.57
N SER A 42 6.68 -18.01 0.42
CA SER A 42 6.41 -19.19 -0.38
C SER A 42 7.11 -19.07 -1.74
N ASP A 43 7.01 -20.09 -2.58
CA ASP A 43 7.50 -20.03 -3.97
C ASP A 43 6.84 -18.90 -4.77
N ALA A 44 5.62 -18.48 -4.39
CA ALA A 44 4.92 -17.34 -4.97
C ALA A 44 5.42 -15.96 -4.47
N GLY A 45 6.43 -15.95 -3.59
CA GLY A 45 6.98 -14.75 -2.96
C GLY A 45 6.29 -14.39 -1.64
N SER A 46 6.30 -13.09 -1.31
CA SER A 46 5.65 -12.60 -0.09
C SER A 46 4.13 -12.74 -0.19
N PRO A 47 3.42 -13.12 0.88
CA PRO A 47 1.96 -13.22 0.89
C PRO A 47 1.26 -11.93 0.43
N LEU A 48 1.80 -10.77 0.81
CA LEU A 48 1.29 -9.47 0.37
C LEU A 48 1.27 -9.35 -1.15
N LEU A 49 2.39 -9.64 -1.82
CA LEU A 49 2.49 -9.54 -3.27
C LEU A 49 1.61 -10.58 -3.96
N ALA A 50 1.57 -11.82 -3.48
CA ALA A 50 0.74 -12.87 -4.05
C ALA A 50 -0.74 -12.48 -4.00
N VAL A 51 -1.25 -12.15 -2.81
CA VAL A 51 -2.66 -11.73 -2.63
C VAL A 51 -2.98 -10.46 -3.43
N SER A 52 -2.06 -9.50 -3.50
CA SER A 52 -2.28 -8.27 -4.26
C SER A 52 -2.36 -8.52 -5.77
N LYS A 53 -1.61 -9.50 -6.30
CA LYS A 53 -1.71 -9.92 -7.70
C LYS A 53 -3.07 -10.57 -7.96
N ASP A 54 -3.48 -11.50 -7.10
CA ASP A 54 -4.78 -12.16 -7.21
C ASP A 54 -5.93 -11.15 -7.17
N GLN A 55 -5.84 -10.14 -6.29
CA GLN A 55 -6.79 -9.04 -6.21
C GLN A 55 -6.81 -8.19 -7.49
N ALA A 56 -5.64 -7.87 -8.06
CA ALA A 56 -5.54 -7.09 -9.28
C ALA A 56 -6.12 -7.84 -10.49
N GLU A 57 -5.83 -9.14 -10.60
CA GLU A 57 -6.37 -10.01 -11.65
C GLU A 57 -7.89 -10.15 -11.53
N ALA A 58 -8.40 -10.43 -10.32
CA ALA A 58 -9.84 -10.53 -10.07
C ALA A 58 -10.56 -9.21 -10.38
N LEU A 59 -9.98 -8.07 -9.98
CA LEU A 59 -10.52 -6.75 -10.28
C LEU A 59 -10.53 -6.48 -11.80
N GLN A 60 -9.46 -6.83 -12.51
CA GLN A 60 -9.37 -6.69 -13.96
C GLN A 60 -10.46 -7.52 -14.67
N SER A 61 -10.65 -8.77 -14.26
CA SER A 61 -11.70 -9.64 -14.80
C SER A 61 -13.10 -9.09 -14.55
N MET A 62 -13.37 -8.62 -13.33
CA MET A 62 -14.65 -8.01 -12.97
C MET A 62 -14.94 -6.76 -13.81
N LEU A 63 -13.97 -5.84 -13.92
CA LEU A 63 -14.13 -4.61 -14.69
C LEU A 63 -14.31 -4.88 -16.19
N ASN A 64 -13.62 -5.88 -16.75
CA ASN A 64 -13.82 -6.29 -18.14
C ASN A 64 -15.22 -6.84 -18.41
N ALA A 65 -15.84 -7.48 -17.44
CA ALA A 65 -17.19 -8.03 -17.57
C ALA A 65 -18.27 -6.95 -17.38
N GLU A 66 -18.06 -6.01 -16.46
CA GLU A 66 -19.07 -5.00 -16.10
C GLU A 66 -19.02 -3.73 -16.96
N LEU A 67 -17.83 -3.32 -17.41
CA LEU A 67 -17.65 -2.05 -18.12
C LEU A 67 -17.54 -2.27 -19.62
N ARG A 68 -18.21 -1.41 -20.39
CA ARG A 68 -18.11 -1.39 -21.86
C ARG A 68 -16.82 -0.76 -22.36
N GLN A 69 -16.19 0.09 -21.55
CA GLN A 69 -14.94 0.76 -21.89
C GLN A 69 -13.76 -0.04 -21.30
N PRO A 70 -12.65 -0.19 -22.04
CA PRO A 70 -11.49 -0.90 -21.52
C PRO A 70 -10.90 -0.16 -20.33
N VAL A 71 -10.70 -0.88 -19.23
CA VAL A 71 -9.98 -0.40 -18.05
C VAL A 71 -8.79 -1.32 -17.82
N THR A 72 -7.62 -0.75 -17.57
CA THR A 72 -6.40 -1.51 -17.24
C THR A 72 -6.10 -1.35 -15.76
N VAL A 73 -5.90 -2.47 -15.08
CA VAL A 73 -5.48 -2.54 -13.68
C VAL A 73 -3.99 -2.82 -13.63
N ALA A 74 -3.24 -1.99 -12.91
CA ALA A 74 -1.83 -2.19 -12.66
C ALA A 74 -1.56 -2.21 -11.14
N LEU A 75 -0.83 -3.23 -10.69
CA LEU A 75 -0.36 -3.31 -9.31
C LEU A 75 0.98 -2.57 -9.17
N ALA A 76 1.12 -1.80 -8.10
CA ALA A 76 2.37 -1.16 -7.75
C ALA A 76 2.59 -1.14 -6.23
N MET A 77 3.82 -1.39 -5.82
CA MET A 77 4.29 -1.32 -4.45
C MET A 77 4.97 0.02 -4.22
N ARG A 78 4.66 0.67 -3.09
CA ARG A 78 5.37 1.88 -2.68
C ARG A 78 6.86 1.59 -2.44
N TYR A 79 7.16 0.45 -1.83
CA TYR A 79 8.52 -0.04 -1.59
C TYR A 79 8.61 -1.51 -2.02
N GLY A 80 9.12 -1.75 -3.23
CA GLY A 80 9.25 -3.09 -3.78
C GLY A 80 8.92 -3.15 -5.27
N ASN A 81 8.82 -4.39 -5.77
CA ASN A 81 8.48 -4.68 -7.16
C ASN A 81 7.15 -5.46 -7.22
N PRO A 82 6.24 -5.15 -8.16
CA PRO A 82 6.31 -4.07 -9.16
C PRO A 82 6.33 -2.69 -8.49
N SER A 83 7.11 -1.75 -9.02
CA SER A 83 7.25 -0.39 -8.46
C SER A 83 6.17 0.57 -8.98
N ILE A 84 5.95 1.71 -8.31
CA ILE A 84 5.06 2.76 -8.81
C ILE A 84 5.45 3.25 -10.21
N PRO A 85 6.74 3.54 -10.51
CA PRO A 85 7.14 3.89 -11.87
C PRO A 85 6.82 2.83 -12.92
N SER A 86 7.06 1.55 -12.62
CA SER A 86 6.73 0.48 -13.57
C SER A 86 5.23 0.33 -13.79
N GLY A 87 4.42 0.36 -12.72
CA GLY A 87 2.96 0.26 -12.86
C GLY A 87 2.36 1.44 -13.63
N LEU A 88 2.88 2.65 -13.42
CA LEU A 88 2.49 3.82 -14.21
C LEU A 88 2.91 3.68 -15.67
N ASP A 89 4.11 3.18 -15.96
CA ASP A 89 4.55 2.92 -17.34
C ASP A 89 3.68 1.87 -18.04
N ASP A 90 3.27 0.81 -17.33
CA ASP A 90 2.36 -0.21 -17.86
C ASP A 90 1.01 0.41 -18.27
N LEU A 91 0.41 1.25 -17.40
CA LEU A 91 -0.81 1.99 -17.71
C LEU A 91 -0.62 2.93 -18.92
N ARG A 92 0.53 3.62 -18.99
CA ARG A 92 0.87 4.52 -20.09
C ARG A 92 1.00 3.77 -21.41
N ARG A 93 1.67 2.62 -21.42
CA ARG A 93 1.81 1.75 -22.61
C ARG A 93 0.49 1.16 -23.06
N ALA A 94 -0.42 0.89 -22.12
CA ALA A 94 -1.80 0.51 -22.42
C ALA A 94 -2.65 1.67 -22.98
N GLY A 95 -2.10 2.88 -23.11
CA GLY A 95 -2.80 4.04 -23.66
C GLY A 95 -3.70 4.76 -22.66
N SER A 96 -3.57 4.46 -21.35
CA SER A 96 -4.39 5.08 -20.32
C SER A 96 -4.14 6.59 -20.24
N ARG A 97 -5.22 7.38 -20.33
CA ARG A 97 -5.21 8.85 -20.19
C ARG A 97 -5.91 9.35 -18.93
N ARG A 98 -6.59 8.46 -18.22
CA ARG A 98 -7.22 8.71 -16.92
C ARG A 98 -6.72 7.64 -15.97
N ILE A 99 -6.10 8.06 -14.86
CA ILE A 99 -5.55 7.16 -13.86
C ILE A 99 -6.25 7.42 -12.54
N LEU A 100 -6.85 6.35 -11.98
CA LEU A 100 -7.29 6.31 -10.61
C LEU A 100 -6.23 5.60 -9.77
N VAL A 101 -5.70 6.27 -8.76
CA VAL A 101 -4.78 5.68 -7.79
C VAL A 101 -5.59 5.29 -6.57
N LEU A 102 -5.65 3.97 -6.31
CA LEU A 102 -6.30 3.36 -5.17
C LEU A 102 -5.24 2.73 -4.25
N PRO A 103 -4.82 3.42 -3.18
CA PRO A 103 -4.00 2.81 -2.14
C PRO A 103 -4.74 1.64 -1.47
N LEU A 104 -4.06 0.53 -1.20
CA LEU A 104 -4.62 -0.60 -0.45
C LEU A 104 -4.60 -0.37 1.09
N TYR A 105 -4.65 0.91 1.49
CA TYR A 105 -4.79 1.37 2.86
C TYR A 105 -6.17 2.04 3.01
N PRO A 106 -7.14 1.40 3.68
CA PRO A 106 -8.48 1.97 3.82
C PRO A 106 -8.51 3.25 4.67
N GLN A 107 -7.70 3.30 5.73
CA GLN A 107 -7.46 4.49 6.54
C GLN A 107 -6.29 5.28 5.97
N TYR A 108 -6.46 6.60 5.84
CA TYR A 108 -5.39 7.48 5.39
C TYR A 108 -4.32 7.61 6.49
N SER A 109 -3.05 7.57 6.12
CA SER A 109 -1.93 8.10 6.90
C SER A 109 -0.95 8.82 5.98
N ALA A 110 -0.24 9.82 6.50
CA ALA A 110 0.88 10.44 5.81
C ALA A 110 1.97 9.41 5.47
N THR A 111 2.19 8.47 6.38
CA THR A 111 3.24 7.44 6.28
C THR A 111 2.97 6.37 5.22
N THR A 112 1.74 6.25 4.74
CA THR A 112 1.31 5.21 3.78
C THR A 112 0.70 5.82 2.51
N THR A 113 -0.50 6.37 2.62
CA THR A 113 -1.26 6.92 1.49
C THR A 113 -0.58 8.14 0.90
N ALA A 114 -0.17 9.11 1.73
CA ALA A 114 0.52 10.29 1.21
C ALA A 114 1.89 9.95 0.60
N SER A 115 2.65 9.04 1.22
CA SER A 115 3.89 8.53 0.63
C SER A 115 3.68 7.91 -0.75
N THR A 116 2.59 7.16 -0.94
CA THR A 116 2.18 6.60 -2.25
C THR A 116 1.91 7.71 -3.26
N PHE A 117 1.18 8.76 -2.86
CA PHE A 117 0.88 9.90 -3.73
C PHE A 117 2.13 10.72 -4.09
N ASP A 118 3.05 10.89 -3.14
CA ASP A 118 4.33 11.55 -3.38
C ASP A 118 5.15 10.78 -4.44
N ALA A 119 5.21 9.44 -4.35
CA ALA A 119 5.90 8.62 -5.33
C ALA A 119 5.26 8.67 -6.73
N VAL A 120 3.92 8.62 -6.82
CA VAL A 120 3.20 8.80 -8.08
C VAL A 120 3.52 10.18 -8.68
N SER A 121 3.42 11.23 -7.87
CA SER A 121 3.67 12.61 -8.30
C SER A 121 5.11 12.81 -8.74
N MET A 122 6.07 12.18 -8.05
CA MET A 122 7.49 12.25 -8.37
C MET A 122 7.80 11.59 -9.72
N GLU A 123 7.17 10.45 -10.04
CA GLU A 123 7.30 9.84 -11.36
C GLU A 123 6.65 10.70 -12.44
N LEU A 124 5.40 11.16 -12.21
CA LEU A 124 4.65 11.95 -13.18
C LEU A 124 5.36 13.28 -13.53
N ARG A 125 6.08 13.90 -12.59
CA ARG A 125 6.93 15.08 -12.86
C ARG A 125 7.96 14.85 -13.98
N ARG A 126 8.32 13.59 -14.27
CA ARG A 126 9.28 13.22 -15.32
C ARG A 126 8.60 13.07 -16.69
N TRP A 127 7.28 13.01 -16.74
CA TRP A 127 6.54 12.76 -17.98
C TRP A 127 6.20 14.08 -18.67
N ARG A 128 6.40 14.13 -19.99
CA ARG A 128 6.08 15.30 -20.80
C ARG A 128 4.57 15.51 -20.97
N TRP A 129 3.82 14.42 -21.09
CA TRP A 129 2.37 14.43 -21.27
C TRP A 129 1.73 13.65 -20.12
N LEU A 130 1.04 14.39 -19.24
CA LEU A 130 0.39 13.85 -18.05
C LEU A 130 -1.01 13.30 -18.37
N PRO A 131 -1.42 12.19 -17.73
CA PRO A 131 -2.82 11.77 -17.71
C PRO A 131 -3.64 12.63 -16.73
N GLU A 132 -4.98 12.60 -16.85
CA GLU A 132 -5.87 13.02 -15.78
C GLU A 132 -5.70 12.07 -14.59
N LEU A 133 -5.61 12.61 -13.37
CA LEU A 133 -5.27 11.85 -12.18
C LEU A 133 -6.32 12.04 -11.09
N ARG A 134 -6.76 10.93 -10.48
CA ARG A 134 -7.63 10.94 -9.30
C ARG A 134 -7.00 10.08 -8.20
N PHE A 135 -6.96 10.63 -7.00
CA PHE A 135 -6.50 9.92 -5.80
C PHE A 135 -7.70 9.52 -4.93
N VAL A 136 -7.71 8.28 -4.45
CA VAL A 136 -8.62 7.83 -3.39
C VAL A 136 -7.92 7.98 -2.05
N ASN A 137 -8.32 8.96 -1.24
CA ASN A 137 -7.64 9.27 0.03
C ASN A 137 -7.92 8.22 1.11
N HIS A 138 -9.16 7.78 1.24
CA HIS A 138 -9.60 6.78 2.21
C HIS A 138 -10.91 6.14 1.74
N TYR A 139 -11.22 4.97 2.30
CA TYR A 139 -12.47 4.23 2.08
C TYR A 139 -12.79 3.30 3.27
N HIS A 140 -12.28 3.61 4.46
CA HIS A 140 -12.48 2.81 5.67
C HIS A 140 -13.96 2.71 6.10
N ASP A 141 -14.76 3.70 5.71
CA ASP A 141 -16.20 3.82 5.94
C ASP A 141 -17.06 3.32 4.77
N ASP A 142 -16.43 2.76 3.71
CA ASP A 142 -17.16 2.18 2.60
C ASP A 142 -18.00 0.96 3.07
N PRO A 143 -19.32 0.92 2.77
CA PRO A 143 -20.18 -0.17 3.20
C PRO A 143 -19.74 -1.55 2.69
N GLY A 144 -19.18 -1.62 1.47
CA GLY A 144 -18.67 -2.86 0.89
C GLY A 144 -17.42 -3.37 1.62
N TYR A 145 -16.49 -2.46 1.94
CA TYR A 145 -15.31 -2.77 2.76
C TYR A 145 -15.70 -3.27 4.16
N ILE A 146 -16.60 -2.56 4.85
CA ILE A 146 -17.08 -2.96 6.18
C ILE A 146 -17.79 -4.32 6.11
N ALA A 147 -18.62 -4.54 5.09
CA ALA A 147 -19.31 -5.81 4.90
C ALA A 147 -18.34 -6.98 4.71
N ALA A 148 -17.28 -6.80 3.91
CA ALA A 148 -16.25 -7.81 3.68
C ALA A 148 -15.49 -8.15 4.99
N LEU A 149 -15.11 -7.14 5.77
CA LEU A 149 -14.48 -7.35 7.09
C LEU A 149 -15.42 -8.11 8.04
N ALA A 150 -16.67 -7.67 8.15
CA ALA A 150 -17.66 -8.29 9.01
C ALA A 150 -17.97 -9.74 8.59
N GLN A 151 -17.95 -10.03 7.29
CA GLN A 151 -18.10 -11.39 6.77
C GLN A 151 -16.90 -12.26 7.14
N SER A 152 -15.67 -11.75 7.03
CA SER A 152 -14.46 -12.47 7.46
C SER A 152 -14.51 -12.87 8.94
N VAL A 153 -14.91 -11.93 9.81
CA VAL A 153 -15.09 -12.20 11.25
C VAL A 153 -16.18 -13.25 11.51
N ARG A 154 -17.34 -13.12 10.85
CA ARG A 154 -18.44 -14.09 11.00
C ARG A 154 -18.05 -15.48 10.53
N LYS A 155 -17.37 -15.60 9.38
CA LYS A 155 -16.87 -16.88 8.87
C LYS A 155 -15.91 -17.55 9.86
N TYR A 156 -15.07 -16.78 10.54
CA TYR A 156 -14.20 -17.32 11.59
C TYR A 156 -15.01 -17.81 12.80
N TRP A 157 -16.03 -17.06 13.24
CA TRP A 157 -16.91 -17.48 14.33
C TRP A 157 -17.73 -18.71 14.01
N ASP A 158 -18.21 -18.86 12.78
CA ASP A 158 -18.97 -20.05 12.35
C ASP A 158 -18.12 -21.32 12.46
N ALA A 159 -16.81 -21.22 12.21
CA ALA A 159 -15.88 -22.34 12.29
C ALA A 159 -15.30 -22.59 13.68
N ASN A 160 -15.19 -21.57 14.55
CA ASN A 160 -14.45 -21.66 15.82
C ASN A 160 -15.30 -21.34 17.06
N GLY A 161 -16.55 -20.95 16.88
CA GLY A 161 -17.39 -20.37 17.93
C GLY A 161 -17.17 -18.86 18.11
N LYS A 162 -18.18 -18.18 18.66
CA LYS A 162 -18.12 -16.74 18.93
C LYS A 162 -17.40 -16.46 20.26
N PRO A 163 -16.35 -15.62 20.29
CA PRO A 163 -15.64 -15.25 21.51
C PRO A 163 -16.39 -14.20 22.33
N GLU A 164 -15.97 -14.00 23.57
CA GLU A 164 -16.48 -12.93 24.45
C GLU A 164 -16.06 -11.54 24.00
N LYS A 165 -14.87 -11.42 23.39
CA LYS A 165 -14.27 -10.15 22.98
C LYS A 165 -13.76 -10.23 21.54
N LEU A 166 -13.91 -9.12 20.83
CA LEU A 166 -13.27 -8.87 19.53
C LEU A 166 -12.19 -7.81 19.72
N LEU A 167 -10.93 -8.19 19.49
CA LEU A 167 -9.80 -7.26 19.51
C LEU A 167 -9.51 -6.80 18.07
N MET A 168 -9.72 -5.52 17.80
CA MET A 168 -9.26 -4.88 16.57
C MET A 168 -7.88 -4.29 16.82
N SER A 169 -6.87 -4.77 16.08
CA SER A 169 -5.49 -4.32 16.22
C SER A 169 -5.06 -3.57 14.96
N PHE A 170 -4.59 -2.35 15.14
CA PHE A 170 -4.07 -1.47 14.10
C PHE A 170 -2.57 -1.21 14.30
N HIS A 171 -1.87 -0.77 13.26
CA HIS A 171 -0.47 -0.38 13.40
C HIS A 171 -0.39 0.98 14.10
N GLY A 172 0.30 1.08 15.22
CA GLY A 172 0.48 2.37 15.90
C GLY A 172 1.30 3.35 15.07
N ILE A 173 1.01 4.65 15.21
CA ILE A 173 1.81 5.74 14.65
C ILE A 173 2.54 6.51 15.76
N PRO A 174 3.70 7.13 15.46
CA PRO A 174 4.35 8.04 16.41
C PRO A 174 3.41 9.14 16.87
N ARG A 175 3.43 9.46 18.17
CA ARG A 175 2.58 10.49 18.76
C ARG A 175 2.73 11.85 18.07
N ASP A 176 3.96 12.20 17.69
CA ASP A 176 4.25 13.47 17.04
C ASP A 176 3.55 13.59 15.67
N TYR A 177 3.33 12.47 14.96
CA TYR A 177 2.63 12.46 13.67
C TYR A 177 1.15 12.74 13.87
N PHE A 178 0.53 12.14 14.89
CA PHE A 178 -0.84 12.44 15.29
C PHE A 178 -0.99 13.92 15.68
N ILE A 179 -0.07 14.44 16.50
CA ILE A 179 -0.08 15.86 16.91
C ILE A 179 0.09 16.78 15.69
N ALA A 180 0.86 16.36 14.68
CA ALA A 180 1.03 17.08 13.42
C ALA A 180 -0.20 16.99 12.48
N GLY A 181 -1.24 16.24 12.85
CA GLY A 181 -2.50 16.15 12.13
C GLY A 181 -2.67 14.93 11.23
N ASP A 182 -1.89 13.86 11.43
CA ASP A 182 -2.15 12.58 10.75
C ASP A 182 -3.52 12.02 11.21
N PRO A 183 -4.46 11.73 10.30
CA PRO A 183 -5.83 11.35 10.65
C PRO A 183 -6.02 9.84 10.87
N TYR A 184 -4.96 9.03 10.82
CA TYR A 184 -4.99 7.58 11.09
C TYR A 184 -5.35 7.26 12.54
#